data_AF-A0AAV4UQQ3-F1
#
_entry.id   AF-A0AAV4UQQ3-F1
#
_cell.length_a   1.000
_cell.length_b   1.000
_cell.length_c   1.000
_cell.angle_alpha   90.00
_cell.angle_beta   90.00
_cell.angle_gamma   90.00
#
_symmetry.space_group_name_H-M   'P 1'
#
loop_
_entity.id
_entity.type
_entity.pdbx_description
1 polymer ?
#
loop_
_entity_poly.entity_id
_entity_poly.type
_entity_poly.pdbx_seq_one_letter_code
_entity_poly.pdbx_strand_id
1 'polypeptide(L)'
;MLCIKEFVDKCGTLNADLFRDLVLADKIENVIEVTKVLCKKDSETYRVVVKHLPCIREVTDEFNYCSLKRNNTIKLLQEHLGSREMMPFQHVTRCLPTVLNSNCYVGRFDKKCGSDLKDVALAAIDKMDMLTFDCPKTLHPEFLILLELVEKLTKEKIYVKSTFQ
;
A
#
# COMPACT_ATOMS: atom_id res chain seq x y z
N MET A 1 -22.86 5.24 -6.76
CA MET A 1 -23.20 4.77 -5.39
C MET A 1 -23.53 3.27 -5.31
N LEU A 2 -24.30 2.67 -6.22
CA LEU A 2 -24.65 1.23 -6.18
C LEU A 2 -23.45 0.27 -6.22
N CYS A 3 -22.39 0.58 -7.00
CA CYS A 3 -21.21 -0.29 -7.10
C CYS A 3 -20.33 -0.28 -5.84
N ILE A 4 -20.23 0.86 -5.13
CA ILE A 4 -19.54 0.94 -3.83
C ILE A 4 -20.32 0.16 -2.77
N LYS A 5 -21.65 0.30 -2.78
CA LYS A 5 -22.53 -0.43 -1.85
C LYS A 5 -22.49 -1.94 -2.11
N GLU A 6 -22.50 -2.36 -3.37
CA GLU A 6 -22.30 -3.78 -3.74
C GLU A 6 -20.87 -4.27 -3.48
N PHE A 7 -19.84 -3.42 -3.53
CA PHE A 7 -18.48 -3.80 -3.12
C PHE A 7 -18.41 -4.03 -1.62
N VAL A 8 -19.01 -3.17 -0.81
CA VAL A 8 -19.12 -3.35 0.65
C VAL A 8 -19.96 -4.59 1.00
N ASP A 9 -21.05 -4.86 0.25
CA ASP A 9 -21.95 -5.98 0.51
C ASP A 9 -21.44 -7.33 -0.05
N LYS A 10 -20.71 -7.36 -1.18
CA LYS A 10 -20.26 -8.61 -1.85
C LYS A 10 -18.76 -8.87 -1.75
N CYS A 11 -17.91 -7.84 -1.60
CA CYS A 11 -16.46 -7.98 -1.41
C CYS A 11 -16.01 -7.89 0.06
N GLY A 12 -16.95 -8.12 0.99
CA GLY A 12 -16.70 -8.06 2.42
C GLY A 12 -16.65 -6.62 2.93
N THR A 13 -17.18 -6.43 4.13
CA THR A 13 -17.07 -5.19 4.90
C THR A 13 -15.59 -4.89 5.16
N LEU A 14 -14.90 -4.28 4.20
CA LEU A 14 -13.68 -3.55 4.46
C LEU A 14 -14.06 -2.42 5.42
N ASN A 15 -13.47 -2.46 6.62
CA ASN A 15 -13.68 -1.46 7.66
C ASN A 15 -13.72 -0.07 7.03
N ALA A 16 -14.86 0.62 7.20
CA ALA A 16 -15.02 2.00 6.78
C ALA A 16 -13.93 2.90 7.39
N ASP A 17 -13.29 2.46 8.48
CA ASP A 17 -12.14 3.11 9.11
C ASP A 17 -10.86 3.06 8.26
N LEU A 18 -10.62 1.99 7.47
CA LEU A 18 -9.52 1.95 6.50
C LEU A 18 -9.73 3.00 5.39
N PHE A 19 -11.00 3.22 5.02
CA PHE A 19 -11.40 4.27 4.08
C PHE A 19 -11.38 5.66 4.73
N ARG A 20 -11.66 5.77 6.02
CA ARG A 20 -11.73 7.07 6.73
C ARG A 20 -10.38 7.77 6.78
N ASP A 21 -9.29 7.03 6.95
CA ASP A 21 -7.93 7.56 6.89
C ASP A 21 -7.45 7.85 5.45
N LEU A 22 -8.05 7.20 4.44
CA LEU A 22 -7.76 7.42 3.02
C LEU A 22 -8.54 8.60 2.41
N VAL A 23 -9.67 8.98 2.99
CA VAL A 23 -10.57 10.00 2.44
C VAL A 23 -10.15 11.39 2.92
N LEU A 24 -9.06 11.88 2.32
CA LEU A 24 -9.01 13.29 1.91
C LEU A 24 -9.92 13.42 0.69
N ALA A 25 -10.71 14.49 0.59
CA ALA A 25 -11.71 14.67 -0.48
C ALA A 25 -11.15 14.46 -1.91
N ASP A 26 -9.85 14.70 -2.11
CA ASP A 26 -9.14 14.55 -3.39
C ASP A 26 -8.85 13.09 -3.79
N LYS A 27 -9.03 12.12 -2.89
CA LYS A 27 -8.71 10.69 -3.16
C LYS A 27 -9.94 9.85 -3.53
N ILE A 28 -11.15 10.41 -3.41
CA ILE A 28 -12.41 9.68 -3.64
C ILE A 28 -12.54 9.23 -5.10
N GLU A 29 -12.15 10.06 -6.08
CA GLU A 29 -12.27 9.71 -7.50
C GLU A 29 -11.35 8.54 -7.87
N ASN A 30 -10.10 8.55 -7.42
CA ASN A 30 -9.15 7.45 -7.63
C ASN A 30 -9.64 6.15 -6.98
N VAL A 31 -10.17 6.24 -5.76
CA VAL A 31 -10.78 5.08 -5.06
C VAL A 31 -11.97 4.53 -5.86
N ILE A 32 -12.80 5.40 -6.43
CA ILE A 32 -13.93 5.00 -7.28
C ILE A 32 -13.43 4.30 -8.55
N GLU A 33 -12.44 4.86 -9.23
CA GLU A 33 -11.89 4.28 -10.46
C GLU A 33 -11.23 2.92 -10.22
N VAL A 34 -10.46 2.78 -9.15
CA VAL A 34 -9.89 1.49 -8.77
C VAL A 34 -10.98 0.49 -8.41
N THR A 35 -11.99 0.91 -7.65
CA THR A 35 -13.13 0.05 -7.33
C THR A 35 -13.86 -0.40 -8.61
N LYS A 36 -14.08 0.48 -9.60
CA LYS A 36 -14.68 0.10 -10.90
C LYS A 36 -13.85 -0.95 -11.62
N VAL A 37 -12.52 -0.84 -11.58
CA VAL A 37 -11.61 -1.82 -12.19
C VAL A 37 -11.67 -3.16 -11.45
N LEU A 38 -11.57 -3.15 -10.12
CA LEU A 38 -11.63 -4.35 -9.29
C LEU A 38 -12.99 -5.05 -9.39
N CYS A 39 -14.08 -4.31 -9.56
CA CYS A 39 -15.46 -4.81 -9.61
C CYS A 39 -15.97 -5.19 -11.00
N LYS A 40 -15.15 -5.06 -12.05
CA LYS A 40 -15.58 -5.42 -13.40
C LYS A 40 -15.74 -6.94 -13.48
N LYS A 41 -16.98 -7.44 -13.39
CA LYS A 41 -17.32 -8.87 -13.23
C LYS A 41 -16.66 -9.81 -14.22
N ASP A 42 -16.45 -9.36 -15.45
CA ASP A 42 -15.84 -10.17 -16.53
C ASP A 42 -14.31 -10.04 -16.59
N SER A 43 -13.68 -9.36 -15.62
CA SER A 43 -12.23 -9.20 -15.57
C SER A 43 -11.55 -10.31 -14.76
N GLU A 44 -10.31 -10.63 -15.14
CA GLU A 44 -9.48 -11.55 -14.37
C GLU A 44 -9.20 -11.01 -12.95
N THR A 45 -9.03 -9.69 -12.83
CA THR A 45 -8.85 -9.01 -11.54
C THR A 45 -10.02 -9.27 -10.59
N TYR A 46 -11.26 -9.17 -11.07
CA TYR A 46 -12.44 -9.47 -10.25
C TYR A 46 -12.46 -10.92 -9.78
N ARG A 47 -12.12 -11.88 -10.67
CA ARG A 47 -12.07 -13.31 -10.32
C ARG A 47 -11.04 -13.59 -9.23
N VAL A 48 -9.84 -13.01 -9.33
CA VAL A 48 -8.78 -13.12 -8.32
C VAL A 48 -9.24 -12.53 -6.99
N VAL A 49 -9.80 -11.31 -7.00
CA VAL A 49 -10.29 -10.66 -5.76
C VAL A 49 -11.38 -11.50 -5.10
N VAL A 50 -12.42 -11.90 -5.84
CA VAL A 50 -13.55 -12.68 -5.30
C VAL A 50 -13.08 -14.03 -4.74
N LYS A 51 -12.20 -14.73 -5.46
CA LYS A 51 -11.62 -16.00 -5.02
C LYS A 51 -10.89 -15.87 -3.69
N HIS A 52 -10.22 -14.75 -3.46
CA HIS A 52 -9.38 -14.51 -2.28
C HIS A 52 -10.02 -13.65 -1.20
N LEU A 53 -11.32 -13.33 -1.30
CA LEU A 53 -12.02 -12.48 -0.33
C LEU A 53 -11.84 -12.88 1.14
N PRO A 54 -11.93 -14.17 1.52
CA PRO A 54 -11.69 -14.57 2.91
C PRO A 54 -10.26 -14.22 3.37
N CYS A 55 -9.27 -14.45 2.52
CA CYS A 55 -7.87 -14.14 2.83
C CYS A 55 -7.60 -12.63 2.88
N ILE A 56 -8.23 -11.86 1.98
CA ILE A 56 -8.16 -10.40 1.99
C ILE A 56 -8.64 -9.88 3.35
N ARG A 57 -9.78 -10.40 3.83
CA ARG A 57 -10.35 -10.02 5.12
C ARG A 57 -9.40 -10.28 6.29
N GLU A 58 -8.79 -11.48 6.34
CA GLU A 58 -7.80 -11.80 7.37
C GLU A 58 -6.59 -10.86 7.34
N VAL A 59 -6.08 -10.52 6.16
CA VAL A 59 -4.96 -9.58 6.02
C VAL A 59 -5.35 -8.17 6.47
N THR A 60 -6.57 -7.73 6.16
CA THR A 60 -7.06 -6.40 6.58
C THR A 60 -7.35 -6.32 8.08
N ASP A 61 -7.79 -7.42 8.69
CA ASP A 61 -8.04 -7.50 10.14
C ASP A 61 -6.74 -7.40 10.95
N GLU A 62 -5.59 -7.69 10.33
CA GLU A 62 -4.26 -7.50 10.89
C GLU A 62 -3.70 -6.07 10.68
N PHE A 63 -4.57 -5.05 10.62
CA PHE A 63 -4.17 -3.65 10.41
C PHE A 63 -3.01 -3.18 11.30
N ASN A 64 -3.05 -3.57 12.58
CA ASN A 64 -2.04 -3.20 13.57
C ASN A 64 -0.64 -3.77 13.25
N TYR A 65 -0.56 -4.90 12.54
CA TYR A 65 0.71 -5.51 12.18
C TYR A 65 1.54 -4.59 11.27
N CYS A 66 0.92 -4.07 10.21
CA CYS A 66 1.62 -3.21 9.27
C CYS A 66 1.98 -1.84 9.86
N SER A 67 1.10 -1.28 10.70
CA SER A 67 1.39 -0.06 11.45
C SER A 67 2.61 -0.22 12.39
N LEU A 68 2.66 -1.32 13.16
CA LEU A 68 3.80 -1.62 14.03
C LEU A 68 5.09 -1.83 13.23
N LYS A 69 5.02 -2.62 12.16
CA LYS A 69 6.15 -2.92 11.29
C LYS A 69 6.73 -1.67 10.63
N ARG A 70 5.87 -0.78 10.13
CA ARG A 70 6.25 0.54 9.62
C ARG A 70 7.00 1.34 10.68
N ASN A 71 6.43 1.48 11.89
CA ASN A 71 7.04 2.26 12.96
C ASN A 71 8.42 1.71 13.36
N ASN A 72 8.55 0.38 13.46
CA ASN A 72 9.83 -0.28 13.75
C ASN A 72 10.86 -0.02 12.64
N THR A 73 10.44 -0.06 11.37
CA THR A 73 11.32 0.21 10.22
C THR A 73 11.79 1.67 10.21
N ILE A 74 10.89 2.62 10.48
CA ILE A 74 11.25 4.05 10.58
C ILE A 74 12.25 4.27 11.72
N LYS A 75 12.00 3.65 12.88
CA LYS A 75 12.91 3.74 14.03
C LYS A 75 14.29 3.16 13.69
N LEU A 76 14.35 2.01 13.02
CA LEU A 76 15.60 1.39 12.59
C LEU A 76 16.39 2.29 11.63
N LEU A 77 15.71 2.95 10.69
CA LEU A 77 16.32 3.92 9.79
C LEU A 77 16.88 5.14 10.55
N GLN A 78 16.13 5.65 11.52
CA GLN A 78 16.57 6.77 12.37
C GLN A 78 17.80 6.42 13.21
N GLU A 79 17.86 5.21 13.74
CA GLU A 79 19.02 4.70 14.49
C GLU A 79 20.24 4.52 13.59
N HIS A 80 20.05 4.09 12.34
CA HIS A 80 21.15 3.84 11.40
C HIS A 80 21.75 5.13 10.82
N LEU A 81 20.92 6.08 10.40
CA LEU A 81 21.35 7.34 9.77
C LEU A 81 21.69 8.42 10.82
N GLY A 82 21.16 8.31 12.03
CA GLY A 82 21.18 9.39 12.99
C GLY A 82 20.35 10.61 12.55
N SER A 83 20.11 11.53 13.48
CA SER A 83 19.19 12.67 13.25
C SER A 83 19.71 13.68 12.22
N ARG A 84 21.03 13.79 12.02
CA ARG A 84 21.64 14.74 11.08
C ARG A 84 21.62 14.25 9.63
N GLU A 85 21.80 12.96 9.39
CA GLU A 85 21.74 12.40 8.02
C GLU A 85 20.30 12.14 7.56
N MET A 86 19.33 12.18 8.47
CA MET A 86 17.90 12.20 8.10
C MET A 86 17.38 13.57 7.64
N MET A 87 18.11 14.68 7.88
CA MET A 87 17.66 16.02 7.46
C MET A 87 17.47 16.16 5.93
N PRO A 88 18.41 15.69 5.08
CA PRO A 88 18.23 15.69 3.62
C PRO A 88 16.98 14.92 3.17
N PHE A 89 16.54 13.95 3.96
CA PHE A 89 15.36 13.13 3.67
C PHE A 89 14.08 13.66 4.31
N GLN A 90 14.03 14.83 4.95
CA GLN A 90 12.81 15.33 5.62
C GLN A 90 11.58 15.42 4.69
N HIS A 91 11.79 15.69 3.40
CA HIS A 91 10.71 15.70 2.41
C HIS A 91 10.28 14.27 2.01
N VAL A 92 11.24 13.35 2.01
CA VAL A 92 11.07 11.91 1.74
C VAL A 92 10.42 11.18 2.94
N THR A 93 10.71 11.57 4.17
CA THR A 93 10.17 10.92 5.38
C THR A 93 8.66 11.11 5.54
N ARG A 94 8.06 12.11 4.89
CA ARG A 94 6.59 12.27 4.88
C ARG A 94 5.88 11.15 4.14
N CYS A 95 6.50 10.60 3.11
CA CYS A 95 5.87 9.61 2.24
C CYS A 95 6.27 8.17 2.60
N LEU A 96 7.41 8.02 3.26
CA LEU A 96 7.92 6.74 3.78
C LEU A 96 6.87 5.93 4.58
N PRO A 97 6.05 6.52 5.49
CA PRO A 97 4.97 5.80 6.16
C PRO A 97 3.98 5.11 5.22
N THR A 98 3.49 5.83 4.20
CA THR A 98 2.54 5.32 3.22
C THR A 98 3.16 4.16 2.45
N VAL A 99 4.41 4.33 1.99
CA VAL A 99 5.12 3.32 1.21
C VAL A 99 5.35 2.04 2.00
N LEU A 100 5.83 2.16 3.24
CA LEU A 100 6.11 1.01 4.09
C LEU A 100 4.83 0.26 4.45
N ASN A 101 3.72 0.98 4.66
CA ASN A 101 2.40 0.37 4.86
C ASN A 101 1.95 -0.40 3.61
N SER A 102 1.98 0.25 2.43
CA SER A 102 1.62 -0.37 1.16
C SER A 102 2.47 -1.62 0.88
N ASN A 103 3.79 -1.52 1.11
CA ASN A 103 4.68 -2.67 0.98
C ASN A 103 4.34 -3.81 1.93
N CYS A 104 4.03 -3.48 3.18
CA CYS A 104 3.62 -4.48 4.16
C CYS A 104 2.37 -5.22 3.70
N TYR A 105 1.32 -4.53 3.27
CA TYR A 105 0.11 -5.17 2.77
C TYR A 105 0.36 -6.05 1.55
N VAL A 106 1.13 -5.55 0.58
CA VAL A 106 1.52 -6.34 -0.61
C VAL A 106 2.26 -7.61 -0.20
N GLY A 107 3.25 -7.51 0.69
CA GLY A 107 3.99 -8.68 1.19
C GLY A 107 3.12 -9.64 2.02
N ARG A 108 2.10 -9.13 2.71
CA ARG A 108 1.13 -9.94 3.43
C ARG A 108 0.20 -10.70 2.49
N PHE A 109 -0.28 -10.05 1.43
CA PHE A 109 -1.05 -10.71 0.38
C PHE A 109 -0.24 -11.79 -0.33
N ASP A 110 1.02 -11.50 -0.68
CA ASP A 110 1.92 -12.49 -1.30
C ASP A 110 2.09 -13.72 -0.40
N LYS A 111 2.37 -13.49 0.89
CA LYS A 111 2.64 -14.56 1.85
C LYS A 111 1.40 -15.39 2.21
N LYS A 112 0.23 -14.77 2.33
CA LYS A 112 -0.99 -15.44 2.82
C LYS A 112 -1.93 -15.89 1.72
N CYS A 113 -2.09 -15.08 0.69
CA CYS A 113 -3.14 -15.26 -0.31
C CYS A 113 -2.60 -15.70 -1.67
N GLY A 114 -1.30 -15.53 -1.90
CA GLY A 114 -0.63 -15.92 -3.14
C GLY A 114 -0.18 -14.73 -4.00
N SER A 115 0.67 -15.03 -4.98
CA SER A 115 1.35 -14.01 -5.79
C SER A 115 0.39 -13.24 -6.70
N ASP A 116 -0.69 -13.89 -7.14
CA ASP A 116 -1.77 -13.32 -7.95
C ASP A 116 -2.48 -12.17 -7.22
N LEU A 117 -2.72 -12.30 -5.92
CA LEU A 117 -3.29 -11.19 -5.14
C LEU A 117 -2.29 -10.07 -4.89
N LYS A 118 -1.01 -10.40 -4.70
CA LYS A 118 0.07 -9.41 -4.61
C LYS A 118 0.15 -8.55 -5.88
N ASP A 119 0.04 -9.15 -7.06
CA ASP A 119 0.05 -8.41 -8.34
C ASP A 119 -1.18 -7.49 -8.47
N VAL A 120 -2.36 -7.96 -8.07
CA VAL A 120 -3.58 -7.12 -8.01
C VAL A 120 -3.41 -5.95 -7.03
N ALA A 121 -2.84 -6.17 -5.85
CA ALA A 121 -2.60 -5.13 -4.86
C ALA A 121 -1.62 -4.06 -5.37
N LEU A 122 -0.53 -4.47 -6.03
CA LEU A 122 0.41 -3.55 -6.67
C LEU A 122 -0.26 -2.71 -7.76
N ALA A 123 -1.04 -3.34 -8.64
CA ALA A 123 -1.77 -2.62 -9.68
C ALA A 123 -2.80 -1.64 -9.11
N ALA A 124 -3.41 -1.96 -7.97
CA ALA A 124 -4.33 -1.07 -7.27
C ALA A 124 -3.61 0.14 -6.66
N ILE A 125 -2.45 -0.06 -6.03
CA ILE A 125 -1.61 1.02 -5.47
C ILE A 125 -1.19 2.00 -6.56
N ASP A 126 -0.73 1.49 -7.69
CA ASP A 126 -0.32 2.27 -8.86
C ASP A 126 -1.50 3.10 -9.41
N LYS A 127 -2.65 2.46 -9.66
CA LYS A 127 -3.86 3.14 -10.17
C LYS A 127 -4.48 4.15 -9.21
N MET A 128 -4.39 3.92 -7.91
CA MET A 128 -4.90 4.87 -6.91
C MET A 128 -4.03 6.11 -6.80
N ASP A 129 -2.85 6.12 -7.44
CA ASP A 129 -1.86 7.19 -7.35
C ASP A 129 -1.45 7.45 -5.88
N MET A 130 -1.56 6.41 -5.02
CA MET A 130 -1.42 6.56 -3.56
C MET A 130 -0.05 7.12 -3.18
N LEU A 131 0.95 6.83 -4.01
CA LEU A 131 2.34 7.14 -3.75
C LEU A 131 2.75 8.45 -4.42
N THR A 132 2.07 8.93 -5.46
CA THR A 132 2.53 10.08 -6.25
C THR A 132 2.14 11.41 -5.62
N PHE A 133 1.02 11.45 -4.87
CA PHE A 133 0.63 12.64 -4.11
C PHE A 133 1.53 12.85 -2.88
N ASP A 134 1.81 11.76 -2.13
CA ASP A 134 2.65 11.81 -0.94
C ASP A 134 4.15 11.83 -1.31
N CYS A 135 4.55 11.17 -2.40
CA CYS A 135 5.92 11.13 -2.95
C CYS A 135 5.95 11.71 -4.40
N PRO A 136 6.21 13.01 -4.56
CA PRO A 136 6.43 13.62 -5.87
C PRO A 136 7.51 12.89 -6.67
N LYS A 137 7.32 12.79 -8.00
CA LYS A 137 8.28 12.14 -8.92
C LYS A 137 9.70 12.70 -8.81
N THR A 138 9.82 13.98 -8.47
CA THR A 138 11.11 14.65 -8.26
C THR A 138 11.93 14.08 -7.09
N LEU A 139 11.30 13.34 -6.17
CA LEU A 139 11.96 12.71 -5.02
C LEU A 139 12.16 11.20 -5.19
N HIS A 140 11.75 10.62 -6.33
CA HIS A 140 11.85 9.17 -6.57
C HIS A 140 13.28 8.62 -6.46
N PRO A 141 14.33 9.29 -6.99
CA PRO A 141 15.71 8.79 -6.86
C PRO A 141 16.17 8.66 -5.40
N GLU A 142 15.97 9.71 -4.59
CA GLU A 142 16.31 9.71 -3.16
C GLU A 142 15.48 8.67 -2.40
N PHE A 143 14.24 8.48 -2.81
CA PHE A 143 13.35 7.50 -2.22
C PHE A 143 13.78 6.06 -2.51
N LEU A 144 14.21 5.77 -3.75
CA LEU A 144 14.73 4.47 -4.13
C LEU A 144 15.97 4.09 -3.32
N ILE A 145 16.89 5.03 -3.08
CA ILE A 145 18.06 4.83 -2.21
C ILE A 145 17.62 4.47 -0.78
N LEU A 146 16.63 5.19 -0.24
CA LEU A 146 16.12 4.90 1.09
C LEU A 146 15.46 3.51 1.17
N LEU A 147 14.71 3.12 0.15
CA LEU A 147 14.10 1.79 0.08
C LEU A 147 15.14 0.67 -0.08
N GLU A 148 16.24 0.90 -0.80
CA GLU A 148 17.40 -0.02 -0.82
C GLU A 148 18.04 -0.17 0.56
N LEU A 149 18.17 0.92 1.30
CA LEU A 149 18.65 0.85 2.67
C LEU A 149 17.68 0.05 3.55
N VAL A 150 16.36 0.28 3.42
CA VAL A 150 15.36 -0.52 4.14
C VAL A 150 15.51 -2.00 3.82
N GLU A 151 15.57 -2.39 2.55
CA GLU A 151 15.76 -3.80 2.15
C GLU A 151 17.01 -4.41 2.79
N LYS A 152 18.12 -3.67 2.81
CA LYS A 152 19.37 -4.13 3.42
C LYS A 152 19.24 -4.31 4.93
N LEU A 153 18.59 -3.37 5.61
CA LEU A 153 18.44 -3.38 7.08
C LEU A 153 17.45 -4.44 7.55
N THR A 154 16.31 -4.59 6.87
CA THR A 154 15.24 -5.52 7.27
C THR A 154 15.41 -6.91 6.68
N LYS A 155 16.21 -7.05 5.61
CA LYS A 155 16.31 -8.25 4.77
C LYS A 155 14.98 -8.66 4.14
N GLU A 156 14.07 -7.72 4.00
CA GLU A 156 12.76 -7.94 3.39
C GLU A 156 12.69 -7.29 2.01
N LYS A 157 11.98 -7.93 1.09
CA LYS A 157 11.72 -7.37 -0.23
C LYS A 157 10.75 -6.18 -0.14
N ILE A 158 11.08 -5.10 -0.85
CA ILE A 158 10.20 -3.96 -1.05
C ILE A 158 9.56 -4.07 -2.44
N TYR A 159 8.38 -4.67 -2.49
CA TYR A 159 7.56 -4.87 -3.69
C TYR A 159 7.18 -3.56 -4.37
N VAL A 160 6.86 -2.53 -3.59
CA VAL A 160 6.41 -1.23 -4.12
C VAL A 160 7.53 -0.43 -4.79
N LYS A 161 8.80 -0.90 -4.80
CA LYS A 161 9.87 -0.24 -5.56
C LYS A 161 9.53 -0.10 -7.04
N SER A 162 8.81 -1.06 -7.61
CA SER A 162 8.42 -1.04 -9.03
C SER A 162 7.45 0.09 -9.38
N THR A 163 6.82 0.75 -8.41
CA THR A 163 5.91 1.88 -8.65
C THR A 163 6.64 3.23 -8.67
N PHE A 164 7.98 3.24 -8.53
CA PHE A 164 8.84 4.42 -8.57
C PHE A 164 9.80 4.42 -9.78
N GLN A 165 9.60 3.51 -10.73
CA GLN A 165 10.39 3.36 -11.96
C GLN A 165 9.62 3.93 -13.15
#